data_AF-A0A7T8H1G0-F1
#
_entry.id   AF-A0A7T8H1G0-F1
#
_cell.length_a   1.000
_cell.length_b   1.000
_cell.length_c   1.000
_cell.angle_alpha   90.00
_cell.angle_beta   90.00
_cell.angle_gamma   90.00
#
_symmetry.space_group_name_H-M   'P 1'
#
loop_
_entity.id
_entity.type
_entity.pdbx_description
1 polymer ?
#
loop_
_entity_poly.entity_id
_entity_poly.type
_entity_poly.pdbx_seq_one_letter_code
_entity_poly.pdbx_strand_id
1 'polypeptide(L)'
;MKALSKIGLTSHKKEERDEAASLKRAMEKFSFSHETDLSIAVQLLDCAIADLSAYREHFEESKQAARPLGEVGVSKAFENTRARKVKAHFDELSQDERLADADSYFRVHVFNACLDIVISQLTQRFTGLRSTAERFKAIQPMTLCTATDDELFRQASKLVDIYRDDITEDFPIQLLSFRACLKQRISQVKTVRELAKMLLIENSCITASFGEVCTVLMLFLTIPVTVASAERSFSKLKLIKSYLRSSMGQSRLSGLAILSIENARARQLDVQDLIEEFAQSKARKLHL
;
A
#
# COMPACT_ATOMS: atom_id res chain seq x y z
N MET A 1 -10.94 4.45 -22.52
CA MET A 1 -11.71 5.69 -22.22
C MET A 1 -12.36 6.33 -23.43
N LYS A 2 -11.63 6.71 -24.51
CA LYS A 2 -12.24 7.34 -25.70
C LYS A 2 -13.26 6.44 -26.42
N ALA A 3 -13.00 5.13 -26.53
CA ALA A 3 -13.93 4.17 -27.13
C ALA A 3 -15.22 3.99 -26.32
N LEU A 4 -15.11 3.83 -24.99
CA LEU A 4 -16.27 3.73 -24.08
C LEU A 4 -17.07 5.04 -24.04
N SER A 5 -16.40 6.19 -24.11
CA SER A 5 -17.07 7.49 -24.20
C SER A 5 -17.76 7.67 -25.55
N LYS A 6 -17.21 7.11 -26.64
CA LYS A 6 -17.87 7.09 -27.95
C LYS A 6 -19.10 6.19 -27.93
N ILE A 7 -19.00 4.97 -27.41
CA ILE A 7 -20.12 4.02 -27.29
C ILE A 7 -21.26 4.60 -26.44
N GLY A 8 -20.95 5.23 -25.30
CA GLY A 8 -21.95 5.90 -24.47
C GLY A 8 -22.65 7.09 -25.15
N LEU A 9 -21.99 7.74 -26.12
CA LEU A 9 -22.53 8.87 -26.88
C LEU A 9 -23.21 8.46 -28.19
N THR A 10 -22.86 7.31 -28.78
CA THR A 10 -23.28 6.91 -30.13
C THR A 10 -24.18 5.68 -30.21
N SER A 11 -24.29 4.84 -29.18
CA SER A 11 -25.20 3.68 -29.22
C SER A 11 -26.67 4.14 -29.17
N HIS A 12 -27.58 3.45 -29.88
CA HIS A 12 -29.02 3.70 -29.81
C HIS A 12 -29.73 2.87 -28.72
N LYS A 13 -29.07 1.87 -28.16
CA LYS A 13 -29.64 0.99 -27.12
C LYS A 13 -29.28 1.51 -25.74
N LYS A 14 -30.29 1.66 -24.88
CA LYS A 14 -30.14 2.20 -23.52
C LYS A 14 -29.24 1.33 -22.65
N GLU A 15 -29.39 0.00 -22.73
CA GLU A 15 -28.59 -0.98 -21.99
C GLU A 15 -27.08 -0.84 -22.28
N GLU A 16 -26.69 -0.71 -23.55
CA GLU A 16 -25.28 -0.56 -23.95
C GLU A 16 -24.68 0.77 -23.46
N ARG A 17 -25.48 1.84 -23.36
CA ARG A 17 -25.03 3.12 -22.80
C ARG A 17 -24.85 3.03 -21.29
N ASP A 18 -25.78 2.40 -20.60
CA ASP A 18 -25.75 2.24 -19.15
C ASP A 18 -24.60 1.31 -18.73
N GLU A 19 -24.33 0.26 -19.51
CA GLU A 19 -23.21 -0.64 -19.31
C GLU A 19 -21.87 0.04 -19.62
N ALA A 20 -21.76 0.79 -20.72
CA ALA A 20 -20.56 1.58 -21.02
C ALA A 20 -20.30 2.68 -19.98
N ALA A 21 -21.35 3.32 -19.44
CA ALA A 21 -21.26 4.30 -18.37
C ALA A 21 -20.90 3.65 -17.03
N SER A 22 -21.43 2.46 -16.75
CA SER A 22 -21.11 1.65 -15.58
C SER A 22 -19.66 1.18 -15.62
N LEU A 23 -19.19 0.66 -16.76
CA LEU A 23 -17.79 0.29 -17.00
C LEU A 23 -16.87 1.50 -16.93
N LYS A 24 -17.26 2.64 -17.52
CA LYS A 24 -16.48 3.88 -17.42
C LYS A 24 -16.39 4.36 -15.96
N ARG A 25 -17.50 4.37 -15.22
CA ARG A 25 -17.51 4.70 -13.78
C ARG A 25 -16.77 3.66 -12.93
N ALA A 26 -16.82 2.38 -13.30
CA ALA A 26 -16.08 1.32 -12.64
C ALA A 26 -14.58 1.50 -12.88
N MET A 27 -14.15 1.83 -14.10
CA MET A 27 -12.75 2.16 -14.45
C MET A 27 -12.29 3.50 -13.84
N GLU A 28 -13.18 4.50 -13.73
CA GLU A 28 -12.92 5.77 -13.04
C GLU A 28 -12.90 5.61 -11.52
N LYS A 29 -13.65 4.65 -10.95
CA LYS A 29 -13.54 4.27 -9.53
C LYS A 29 -12.36 3.31 -9.28
N PHE A 30 -12.00 2.53 -10.29
CA PHE A 30 -10.71 1.84 -10.39
C PHE A 30 -9.57 2.82 -10.64
N SER A 31 -9.87 4.13 -10.77
CA SER A 31 -8.87 5.17 -10.55
C SER A 31 -8.45 5.13 -9.09
N PHE A 32 -7.56 4.18 -8.80
CA PHE A 32 -6.33 4.41 -8.08
C PHE A 32 -6.51 5.16 -6.77
N SER A 33 -6.90 4.45 -5.72
CA SER A 33 -6.91 4.96 -4.36
C SER A 33 -5.52 5.46 -3.95
N HIS A 34 -5.43 6.78 -3.77
CA HIS A 34 -4.30 7.61 -3.37
C HIS A 34 -3.01 7.54 -4.23
N GLU A 35 -2.32 8.68 -4.28
CA GLU A 35 -1.25 9.06 -5.19
C GLU A 35 0.07 8.30 -4.99
N THR A 36 0.08 7.26 -4.16
CA THR A 36 1.29 6.55 -3.75
C THR A 36 1.46 5.28 -4.57
N ASP A 37 2.42 5.32 -5.51
CA ASP A 37 2.98 4.13 -6.15
C ASP A 37 3.70 3.27 -5.07
N LEU A 38 3.71 1.94 -5.24
CA LEU A 38 4.40 1.01 -4.35
C LEU A 38 5.86 1.41 -4.14
N SER A 39 6.54 1.86 -5.20
CA SER A 39 7.92 2.30 -5.13
C SER A 39 8.10 3.60 -4.35
N ILE A 40 7.18 4.55 -4.49
CA ILE A 40 7.19 5.81 -3.72
C ILE A 40 6.94 5.52 -2.24
N ALA A 41 6.01 4.61 -1.93
CA ALA A 41 5.74 4.21 -0.55
C ALA A 41 6.96 3.57 0.12
N VAL A 42 7.69 2.70 -0.58
CA VAL A 42 8.94 2.12 -0.06
C VAL A 42 9.99 3.20 0.17
N GLN A 43 10.17 4.14 -0.78
CA GLN A 43 11.12 5.25 -0.61
C GLN A 43 10.79 6.13 0.59
N LEU A 44 9.51 6.48 0.78
CA LEU A 44 9.08 7.28 1.94
C LEU A 44 9.31 6.56 3.27
N LEU A 45 9.10 5.23 3.29
CA LEU A 45 9.39 4.42 4.48
C LEU A 45 10.89 4.37 4.77
N ASP A 46 11.71 4.23 3.74
CA ASP A 46 13.16 4.22 3.88
C ASP A 46 13.69 5.58 4.37
N CYS A 47 13.14 6.69 3.84
CA CYS A 47 13.41 8.03 4.35
C CYS A 47 12.99 8.18 5.81
N ALA A 48 11.78 7.74 6.19
CA ALA A 48 11.30 7.84 7.57
C ALA A 48 12.16 7.01 8.55
N ILE A 49 12.63 5.83 8.14
CA ILE A 49 13.56 5.02 8.93
C ILE A 49 14.91 5.73 9.08
N ALA A 50 15.42 6.36 8.00
CA ALA A 50 16.64 7.14 8.04
C ALA A 50 16.51 8.36 8.96
N ASP A 51 15.39 9.08 8.89
CA ASP A 51 15.09 10.23 9.73
C ASP A 51 15.00 9.83 11.22
N LEU A 52 14.33 8.70 11.53
CA LEU A 52 14.28 8.16 12.89
C LEU A 52 15.66 7.72 13.40
N SER A 53 16.50 7.20 12.51
CA SER A 53 17.87 6.81 12.85
C SER A 53 18.73 8.05 13.12
N ALA A 54 18.59 9.11 12.33
CA ALA A 54 19.25 10.39 12.55
C ALA A 54 18.74 11.08 13.83
N TYR A 55 17.44 10.96 14.13
CA TYR A 55 16.82 11.52 15.34
C TYR A 55 17.45 11.01 16.64
N ARG A 56 18.12 9.84 16.61
CA ARG A 56 18.93 9.32 17.73
C ARG A 56 20.02 10.29 18.20
N GLU A 57 20.62 11.02 17.27
CA GLU A 57 21.68 12.00 17.57
C GLU A 57 21.12 13.32 18.11
N HIS A 58 19.83 13.59 17.90
CA HIS A 58 19.15 14.82 18.30
C HIS A 58 18.46 14.72 19.67
N PHE A 59 19.03 13.94 20.60
CA PHE A 59 18.47 13.77 21.95
C PHE A 59 18.35 15.10 22.72
N GLU A 60 19.37 15.97 22.67
CA GLU A 60 19.37 17.24 23.40
C GLU A 60 18.32 18.22 22.87
N GLU A 61 18.14 18.29 21.56
CA GLU A 61 17.10 19.11 20.92
C GLU A 61 15.71 18.63 21.34
N SER A 62 15.51 17.31 21.36
CA SER A 62 14.26 16.67 21.77
C SER A 62 13.93 16.94 23.24
N LYS A 63 14.94 16.84 24.11
CA LYS A 63 14.85 17.17 25.52
C LYS A 63 14.53 18.65 25.75
N GLN A 64 15.13 19.56 24.97
CA GLN A 64 14.84 21.00 25.03
C GLN A 64 13.41 21.31 24.57
N ALA A 65 12.94 20.67 23.50
CA ALA A 65 11.57 20.79 23.00
C ALA A 65 10.52 20.22 23.97
N ALA A 66 10.86 19.19 24.75
CA ALA A 66 9.96 18.56 25.73
C ALA A 66 9.78 19.38 27.03
N ARG A 67 10.75 20.21 27.43
CA ARG A 67 10.68 21.05 28.65
C ARG A 67 9.42 21.93 28.77
N PRO A 68 8.98 22.66 27.72
CA PRO A 68 7.77 23.46 27.79
C PRO A 68 6.48 22.62 27.84
N LEU A 69 6.51 21.37 27.34
CA LEU A 69 5.36 20.46 27.29
C LEU A 69 5.04 19.80 28.64
N GLY A 70 5.97 19.80 29.59
CA GLY A 70 5.76 19.22 30.92
C GLY A 70 4.74 19.99 31.75
N GLU A 71 3.78 19.26 32.32
CA GLU A 71 2.71 19.80 33.19
C GLU A 71 3.25 20.67 34.33
N VAL A 72 2.48 21.71 34.68
CA VAL A 72 2.79 22.61 35.79
C VAL A 72 2.70 21.82 37.10
N GLY A 73 3.82 21.61 37.79
CA GLY A 73 3.90 20.89 39.06
C GLY A 73 4.71 19.60 39.05
N VAL A 74 5.16 19.13 37.88
CA VAL A 74 6.08 17.98 37.76
C VAL A 74 7.52 18.46 37.71
N SER A 75 8.42 17.80 38.47
CA SER A 75 9.86 18.07 38.40
C SER A 75 10.38 17.82 36.98
N LYS A 76 10.96 18.86 36.36
CA LYS A 76 11.46 18.82 34.97
C LYS A 76 12.93 18.43 34.87
N ALA A 77 13.56 18.09 35.98
CA ALA A 77 14.96 17.72 36.08
C ALA A 77 15.11 16.23 36.40
N PHE A 78 16.14 15.60 35.84
CA PHE A 78 16.49 14.23 36.18
C PHE A 78 17.07 14.18 37.60
N GLU A 79 16.50 13.33 38.45
CA GLU A 79 17.02 13.09 39.80
C GLU A 79 18.06 11.97 39.76
N ASN A 80 19.29 12.27 40.18
CA ASN A 80 20.36 11.29 40.23
C ASN A 80 20.26 10.46 41.52
N THR A 81 20.06 9.15 41.37
CA THR A 81 20.15 8.19 42.49
C THR A 81 21.58 7.73 42.72
N ARG A 82 21.95 7.45 43.98
CA ARG A 82 23.29 6.97 44.35
C ARG A 82 23.65 5.68 43.60
N ALA A 83 24.71 5.72 42.80
CA ALA A 83 25.24 4.54 42.13
C ALA A 83 25.77 3.52 43.15
N ARG A 84 25.34 2.26 43.03
CA ARG A 84 25.82 1.15 43.87
C ARG A 84 27.22 0.73 43.41
N LYS A 85 28.22 0.90 44.28
CA LYS A 85 29.57 0.36 44.05
C LYS A 85 29.58 -1.15 44.31
N VAL A 86 30.10 -1.92 43.36
CA VAL A 86 30.37 -3.35 43.51
C VAL A 86 31.83 -3.52 43.96
N LYS A 87 32.10 -4.51 44.80
CA LYS A 87 33.46 -4.82 45.25
C LYS A 87 34.24 -5.40 44.06
N ALA A 88 35.35 -4.79 43.69
CA ALA A 88 36.27 -5.33 42.70
C ALA A 88 37.08 -6.49 43.31
N HIS A 89 37.23 -7.59 42.57
CA HIS A 89 38.06 -8.73 42.97
C HIS A 89 39.51 -8.55 42.52
N PHE A 90 40.44 -9.21 43.22
CA PHE A 90 41.85 -9.25 42.83
C PHE A 90 41.97 -9.91 41.45
N ASP A 91 42.73 -9.31 40.53
CA ASP A 91 42.84 -9.61 39.08
C ASP A 91 41.70 -9.13 38.14
N GLU A 92 40.66 -8.43 38.63
CA GLU A 92 39.70 -7.77 37.72
C GLU A 92 40.31 -6.53 37.05
N LEU A 93 40.55 -6.61 35.75
CA LEU A 93 41.12 -5.54 34.92
C LEU A 93 40.06 -4.54 34.39
N SER A 94 38.77 -4.83 34.53
CA SER A 94 37.68 -3.96 34.07
C SER A 94 36.54 -3.89 35.08
N GLN A 95 35.96 -2.70 35.24
CA GLN A 95 34.68 -2.52 35.94
C GLN A 95 33.57 -2.37 34.90
N ASP A 96 32.42 -2.99 35.15
CA ASP A 96 31.20 -2.67 34.39
C ASP A 96 30.84 -1.19 34.64
N GLU A 97 31.06 -0.35 33.62
CA GLU A 97 30.60 1.04 33.65
C GLU A 97 29.07 1.07 33.59
N ARG A 98 28.45 1.17 34.77
CA ARG A 98 27.02 1.47 34.87
C ARG A 98 26.84 2.97 34.67
N LEU A 99 25.94 3.36 33.76
CA LEU A 99 25.51 4.74 33.59
C LEU A 99 24.99 5.26 34.95
N ALA A 100 25.78 6.09 35.61
CA ALA A 100 25.47 6.63 36.93
C ALA A 100 24.57 7.87 36.86
N ASP A 101 24.56 8.54 35.71
CA ASP A 101 23.81 9.74 35.42
C ASP A 101 22.42 9.39 34.85
N ALA A 102 21.38 9.97 35.44
CA ALA A 102 20.00 9.69 35.09
C ALA A 102 19.63 10.18 33.67
N ASP A 103 20.30 11.21 33.16
CA ASP A 103 20.11 11.73 31.80
C ASP A 103 20.62 10.73 30.75
N SER A 104 21.82 10.20 30.98
CA SER A 104 22.46 9.17 30.17
C SER A 104 21.70 7.85 30.24
N TYR A 105 21.20 7.49 31.44
CA TYR A 105 20.35 6.32 31.62
C TYR A 105 19.06 6.45 30.82
N PHE A 106 18.37 7.60 30.89
CA PHE A 106 17.16 7.85 30.11
C PHE A 106 17.43 7.84 28.61
N ARG A 107 18.52 8.49 28.16
CA ARG A 107 18.94 8.50 26.75
C ARG A 107 19.13 7.08 26.21
N VAL A 108 19.82 6.22 26.94
CA VAL A 108 20.15 4.87 26.46
C VAL A 108 18.99 3.90 26.64
N HIS A 109 18.38 3.83 27.83
CA HIS A 109 17.42 2.77 28.15
C HIS A 109 15.97 3.11 27.80
N VAL A 110 15.64 4.38 27.60
CA VAL A 110 14.28 4.81 27.22
C VAL A 110 14.28 5.37 25.82
N PHE A 111 14.98 6.48 25.58
CA PHE A 111 14.92 7.19 24.30
C PHE A 111 15.42 6.32 23.14
N ASN A 112 16.67 5.85 23.22
CA ASN A 112 17.25 4.98 22.18
C ASN A 112 16.49 3.65 22.09
N ALA A 113 16.17 3.02 23.22
CA ALA A 113 15.44 1.75 23.22
C ALA A 113 14.07 1.87 22.53
N CYS A 114 13.32 2.95 22.78
CA CYS A 114 12.05 3.21 22.09
C CYS A 114 12.24 3.41 20.59
N LEU A 115 13.24 4.20 20.17
CA LEU A 115 13.54 4.41 18.76
C LEU A 115 13.96 3.11 18.07
N ASP A 116 14.82 2.32 18.70
CA ASP A 116 15.29 1.03 18.19
C ASP A 116 14.12 0.05 18.00
N ILE A 117 13.17 0.01 18.95
CA ILE A 117 11.95 -0.78 18.81
C ILE A 117 11.13 -0.29 17.61
N VAL A 118 10.88 1.02 17.49
CA VAL A 118 10.09 1.57 16.38
C VAL A 118 10.74 1.28 15.03
N ILE A 119 12.05 1.52 14.91
CA ILE A 119 12.83 1.24 13.68
C ILE A 119 12.79 -0.24 13.34
N SER A 120 13.01 -1.11 14.33
CA SER A 120 12.95 -2.57 14.15
C SER A 120 11.57 -3.03 13.67
N GLN A 121 10.50 -2.55 14.32
CA GLN A 121 9.13 -2.90 13.97
C GLN A 121 8.73 -2.39 12.58
N LEU A 122 9.11 -1.16 12.22
CA LEU A 122 8.88 -0.63 10.88
C LEU A 122 9.61 -1.47 9.83
N THR A 123 10.90 -1.77 10.06
CA THR A 123 11.71 -2.58 9.13
C THR A 123 11.12 -3.97 8.94
N GLN A 124 10.77 -4.66 10.03
CA GLN A 124 10.21 -6.00 9.99
C GLN A 124 8.83 -6.00 9.30
N ARG A 125 7.95 -5.07 9.66
CA ARG A 125 6.58 -4.99 9.14
C ARG A 125 6.54 -4.76 7.62
N PHE A 126 7.46 -3.96 7.09
CA PHE A 126 7.47 -3.59 5.67
C PHE A 126 8.43 -4.43 4.82
N THR A 127 9.04 -5.48 5.37
CA THR A 127 9.92 -6.40 4.62
C THR A 127 9.20 -7.02 3.42
N GLY A 128 7.93 -7.43 3.59
CA GLY A 128 7.11 -7.98 2.50
C GLY A 128 6.85 -6.96 1.40
N LEU A 129 6.52 -5.71 1.76
CA LEU A 129 6.29 -4.62 0.82
C LEU A 129 7.55 -4.33 -0.02
N ARG A 130 8.72 -4.31 0.63
CA ARG A 130 10.01 -4.11 -0.05
C ARG A 130 10.34 -5.28 -0.99
N SER A 131 10.09 -6.52 -0.58
CA SER A 131 10.28 -7.69 -1.45
C SER A 131 9.38 -7.60 -2.69
N THR A 132 8.12 -7.21 -2.52
CA THR A 132 7.19 -7.04 -3.65
C THR A 132 7.65 -5.91 -4.58
N ALA A 133 8.05 -4.77 -4.03
CA ALA A 133 8.56 -3.66 -4.84
C ALA A 133 9.80 -4.06 -5.66
N GLU A 134 10.72 -4.85 -5.08
CA GLU A 134 11.91 -5.34 -5.77
C GLU A 134 11.56 -6.35 -6.88
N ARG A 135 10.53 -7.19 -6.69
CA ARG A 135 10.06 -8.13 -7.74
C ARG A 135 9.58 -7.38 -8.99
N PHE A 136 8.89 -6.26 -8.81
CA PHE A 136 8.37 -5.42 -9.91
C PHE A 136 9.33 -4.30 -10.33
N LYS A 137 10.60 -4.37 -9.95
CA LYS A 137 11.59 -3.36 -10.34
C LYS A 137 11.80 -3.27 -11.86
N ALA A 138 11.68 -4.38 -12.57
CA ALA A 138 11.87 -4.46 -14.02
C ALA A 138 10.92 -3.55 -14.82
N ILE A 139 9.72 -3.27 -14.29
CA ILE A 139 8.71 -2.43 -14.97
C ILE A 139 8.77 -0.95 -14.55
N GLN A 140 9.66 -0.59 -13.61
CA GLN A 140 9.81 0.79 -13.18
C GLN A 140 10.38 1.64 -14.34
N PRO A 141 9.79 2.81 -14.66
CA PRO A 141 10.26 3.65 -15.77
C PRO A 141 11.75 4.00 -15.68
N MET A 142 12.23 4.32 -14.47
CA MET A 142 13.66 4.58 -14.23
C MET A 142 14.52 3.37 -14.57
N THR A 143 14.14 2.18 -14.11
CA THR A 143 14.88 0.93 -14.36
C THR A 143 14.88 0.57 -15.85
N LEU A 144 13.73 0.72 -16.53
CA LEU A 144 13.63 0.53 -17.98
C LEU A 144 14.57 1.45 -18.77
N CYS A 145 14.85 2.66 -18.28
CA CYS A 145 15.79 3.56 -18.91
C CYS A 145 17.26 3.20 -18.60
N THR A 146 17.59 2.87 -17.34
CA THR A 146 18.99 2.76 -16.88
C THR A 146 19.58 1.36 -16.93
N ALA A 147 18.77 0.30 -16.84
CA ALA A 147 19.28 -1.07 -16.70
C ALA A 147 19.85 -1.63 -18.02
N THR A 148 20.75 -2.60 -17.92
CA THR A 148 21.24 -3.38 -19.07
C THR A 148 20.19 -4.40 -19.52
N ASP A 149 20.27 -4.84 -20.77
CA ASP A 149 19.33 -5.84 -21.30
C ASP A 149 19.41 -7.16 -20.51
N ASP A 150 20.62 -7.60 -20.15
CA ASP A 150 20.83 -8.81 -19.35
C ASP A 150 20.20 -8.72 -17.96
N GLU A 151 20.28 -7.56 -17.31
CA GLU A 151 19.72 -7.37 -15.97
C GLU A 151 18.19 -7.31 -16.02
N LEU A 152 17.63 -6.61 -17.02
CA LEU A 152 16.18 -6.60 -17.24
C LEU A 152 15.65 -7.99 -17.55
N PHE A 153 16.34 -8.73 -18.42
CA PHE A 153 15.96 -10.10 -18.76
C PHE A 153 15.93 -10.98 -17.51
N ARG A 154 17.00 -10.94 -16.70
CA ARG A 154 17.09 -11.71 -15.46
C ARG A 154 15.99 -11.36 -14.46
N GLN A 155 15.69 -10.07 -14.28
CA GLN A 155 14.62 -9.62 -13.38
C GLN A 155 13.24 -10.04 -13.89
N ALA A 156 13.01 -9.93 -15.20
CA ALA A 156 11.77 -10.36 -15.83
C ALA A 156 11.56 -11.88 -15.73
N SER A 157 12.61 -12.68 -15.94
CA SER A 157 12.54 -14.15 -15.79
C SER A 157 12.17 -14.55 -14.36
N LYS A 158 12.75 -13.89 -13.36
CA LYS A 158 12.36 -14.11 -11.94
C LYS A 158 10.90 -13.80 -11.70
N LEU A 159 10.32 -12.81 -12.39
CA LEU A 159 8.91 -12.46 -12.25
C LEU A 159 8.00 -13.52 -12.88
N VAL A 160 8.36 -14.06 -14.05
CA VAL A 160 7.67 -15.20 -14.68
C VAL A 160 7.64 -16.40 -13.73
N ASP A 161 8.77 -16.70 -13.06
CA ASP A 161 8.83 -17.80 -12.10
C ASP A 161 7.85 -17.67 -10.93
N ILE A 162 7.51 -16.45 -10.53
CA ILE A 162 6.61 -16.15 -9.41
C ILE A 162 5.14 -16.18 -9.86
N TYR A 163 4.86 -15.67 -11.07
CA TYR A 163 3.51 -15.48 -11.62
C TYR A 163 3.29 -16.36 -12.86
N ARG A 164 3.64 -17.66 -12.76
CA ARG A 164 3.58 -18.62 -13.88
C ARG A 164 2.17 -18.81 -14.46
N ASP A 165 1.14 -18.57 -13.66
CA ASP A 165 -0.25 -18.69 -14.07
C ASP A 165 -0.77 -17.44 -14.81
N ASP A 166 -0.11 -16.29 -14.61
CA ASP A 166 -0.53 -15.00 -15.17
C ASP A 166 0.36 -14.52 -16.32
N ILE A 167 1.63 -14.97 -16.36
CA ILE A 167 2.67 -14.47 -17.29
C ILE A 167 3.40 -15.66 -17.93
N THR A 168 3.66 -15.57 -19.23
CA THR A 168 4.40 -16.56 -20.00
C THR A 168 5.91 -16.28 -20.07
N GLU A 169 6.70 -17.27 -20.51
CA GLU A 169 8.15 -17.14 -20.72
C GLU A 169 8.54 -16.11 -21.79
N ASP A 170 7.57 -15.61 -22.57
CA ASP A 170 7.78 -14.57 -23.57
C ASP A 170 7.93 -13.17 -22.96
N PHE A 171 7.54 -12.98 -21.69
CA PHE A 171 7.55 -11.67 -21.03
C PHE A 171 8.92 -10.96 -21.05
N PRO A 172 10.07 -11.60 -20.74
CA PRO A 172 11.36 -10.93 -20.78
C PRO A 172 11.72 -10.38 -22.16
N ILE A 173 11.44 -11.14 -23.22
CA ILE A 173 11.71 -10.75 -24.61
C ILE A 173 10.76 -9.62 -25.02
N GLN A 174 9.48 -9.73 -24.64
CA GLN A 174 8.50 -8.70 -24.91
C GLN A 174 8.81 -7.40 -24.16
N LEU A 175 9.34 -7.48 -22.94
CA LEU A 175 9.74 -6.32 -22.14
C LEU A 175 10.92 -5.57 -22.78
N LEU A 176 11.92 -6.29 -23.29
CA LEU A 176 13.04 -5.70 -24.03
C LEU A 176 12.56 -5.03 -25.33
N SER A 177 11.65 -5.69 -26.06
CA SER A 177 11.03 -5.14 -27.27
C SER A 177 10.23 -3.87 -26.95
N PHE A 178 9.44 -3.89 -25.87
CA PHE A 178 8.67 -2.74 -25.38
C PHE A 178 9.58 -1.55 -25.04
N ARG A 179 10.67 -1.81 -24.30
CA ARG A 179 11.70 -0.83 -23.96
C ARG A 179 12.30 -0.20 -25.23
N ALA A 180 12.68 -1.02 -26.21
CA ALA A 180 13.30 -0.55 -27.45
C ALA A 180 12.33 0.32 -28.28
N CYS A 181 11.07 -0.11 -28.42
CA CYS A 181 10.08 0.61 -29.22
C CYS A 181 9.61 1.94 -28.59
N LEU A 182 9.54 2.03 -27.26
CA LEU A 182 8.92 3.16 -26.57
C LEU A 182 9.89 3.95 -25.69
N LYS A 183 11.20 3.77 -25.87
CA LYS A 183 12.26 4.42 -25.07
C LYS A 183 12.05 5.93 -24.86
N GLN A 184 11.72 6.67 -25.93
CA GLN A 184 11.49 8.12 -25.83
C GLN A 184 10.30 8.49 -24.95
N ARG A 185 9.23 7.69 -24.99
CA ARG A 185 8.02 7.94 -24.19
C ARG A 185 8.21 7.49 -22.74
N ILE A 186 8.88 6.36 -22.53
CA ILE A 186 9.21 5.86 -21.18
C ILE A 186 10.06 6.90 -20.42
N SER A 187 10.99 7.58 -21.09
CA SER A 187 11.79 8.65 -20.47
C SER A 187 11.00 9.87 -20.00
N GLN A 188 9.78 10.07 -20.49
CA GLN A 188 8.91 11.18 -20.07
C GLN A 188 8.04 10.82 -18.86
N VAL A 189 8.03 9.55 -18.48
CA VAL A 189 7.15 8.99 -17.47
C VAL A 189 7.93 8.73 -16.17
N LYS A 190 7.33 9.07 -15.03
CA LYS A 190 7.98 8.90 -13.72
C LYS A 190 7.43 7.71 -12.93
N THR A 191 6.15 7.38 -13.11
CA THR A 191 5.46 6.33 -12.34
C THR A 191 5.00 5.18 -13.21
N VAL A 192 4.85 3.98 -12.62
CA VAL A 192 4.29 2.82 -13.35
C VAL A 192 2.84 3.08 -13.75
N ARG A 193 2.11 3.88 -12.95
CA ARG A 193 0.74 4.32 -13.26
C ARG A 193 0.68 5.13 -14.57
N GLU A 194 1.57 6.10 -14.72
CA GLU A 194 1.67 6.87 -15.96
C GLU A 194 2.10 5.98 -17.14
N LEU A 195 2.99 5.01 -16.90
CA LEU A 195 3.41 4.05 -17.92
C LEU A 195 2.23 3.20 -18.42
N ALA A 196 1.43 2.70 -17.49
CA ALA A 196 0.21 1.95 -17.78
C ALA A 196 -0.83 2.83 -18.49
N LYS A 197 -1.00 4.09 -18.07
CA LYS A 197 -1.90 5.04 -18.76
C LYS A 197 -1.45 5.27 -20.21
N MET A 198 -0.16 5.49 -20.41
CA MET A 198 0.43 5.70 -21.73
C MET A 198 0.20 4.47 -22.63
N LEU A 199 0.43 3.26 -22.12
CA LEU A 199 0.24 2.04 -22.91
C LEU A 199 -1.25 1.74 -23.15
N LEU A 200 -2.05 1.66 -22.09
CA LEU A 200 -3.42 1.16 -22.13
C LEU A 200 -4.45 2.17 -22.65
N ILE A 201 -4.22 3.46 -22.45
CA ILE A 201 -5.19 4.51 -22.82
C ILE A 201 -4.76 5.28 -24.06
N GLU A 202 -3.49 5.70 -24.12
CA GLU A 202 -3.00 6.57 -25.18
C GLU A 202 -2.58 5.78 -26.42
N ASN A 203 -2.12 4.54 -26.24
CA ASN A 203 -1.59 3.70 -27.30
C ASN A 203 -2.32 2.34 -27.39
N SER A 204 -3.65 2.39 -27.33
CA SER A 204 -4.50 1.19 -27.35
C SER A 204 -4.41 0.35 -28.64
N CYS A 205 -3.72 0.83 -29.67
CA CYS A 205 -3.48 0.05 -30.90
C CYS A 205 -2.31 -0.93 -30.76
N ILE A 206 -1.32 -0.64 -29.92
CA ILE A 206 -0.12 -1.48 -29.72
C ILE A 206 -0.21 -2.37 -28.48
N THR A 207 -1.26 -2.22 -27.67
CA THR A 207 -1.50 -3.06 -26.49
C THR A 207 -1.59 -4.54 -26.83
N ALA A 208 -2.13 -4.88 -28.01
CA ALA A 208 -2.18 -6.27 -28.48
C ALA A 208 -0.79 -6.87 -28.74
N SER A 209 0.20 -6.04 -29.09
CA SER A 209 1.59 -6.47 -29.31
C SER A 209 2.39 -6.63 -28.02
N PHE A 210 1.92 -6.05 -26.91
CA PHE A 210 2.58 -6.04 -25.61
C PHE A 210 1.67 -6.62 -24.51
N GLY A 211 1.03 -7.75 -24.80
CA GLY A 211 0.04 -8.39 -23.92
C GLY A 211 0.58 -8.73 -22.52
N GLU A 212 1.74 -9.38 -22.44
CA GLU A 212 2.38 -9.75 -21.17
C GLU A 212 2.75 -8.52 -20.36
N VAL A 213 3.33 -7.49 -21.00
CA VAL A 213 3.66 -6.22 -20.34
C VAL A 213 2.40 -5.57 -19.78
N CYS A 214 1.27 -5.60 -20.51
CA CYS A 214 -0.01 -5.11 -20.00
C CYS A 214 -0.46 -5.89 -18.76
N THR A 215 -0.36 -7.23 -18.79
CA THR A 215 -0.70 -8.08 -17.65
C THR A 215 0.14 -7.74 -16.43
N VAL A 216 1.46 -7.60 -16.59
CA VAL A 216 2.36 -7.24 -15.48
C VAL A 216 2.06 -5.85 -14.92
N LEU A 217 1.77 -4.87 -15.78
CA LEU A 217 1.35 -3.54 -15.35
C LEU A 217 0.03 -3.60 -14.55
N MET A 218 -0.94 -4.42 -14.98
CA MET A 218 -2.18 -4.61 -14.24
C MET A 218 -1.95 -5.30 -12.89
N LEU A 219 -1.12 -6.36 -12.86
CA LEU A 219 -0.72 -7.03 -11.62
C LEU A 219 -0.13 -6.01 -10.64
N PHE A 220 0.83 -5.21 -11.07
CA PHE A 220 1.43 -4.18 -10.22
C PHE A 220 0.41 -3.19 -9.66
N LEU A 221 -0.50 -2.71 -10.52
CA LEU A 221 -1.50 -1.71 -10.14
C LEU A 221 -2.59 -2.25 -9.23
N THR A 222 -2.77 -3.57 -9.16
CA THR A 222 -3.73 -4.21 -8.26
C THR A 222 -3.15 -4.54 -6.89
N ILE A 223 -1.83 -4.40 -6.71
CA ILE A 223 -1.18 -4.64 -5.41
C ILE A 223 -1.57 -3.51 -4.44
N PRO A 224 -2.19 -3.85 -3.29
CA PRO A 224 -2.54 -2.85 -2.30
C PRO A 224 -1.28 -2.31 -1.62
N VAL A 225 -1.01 -1.02 -1.80
CA VAL A 225 0.12 -0.33 -1.15
C VAL A 225 -0.13 -0.11 0.35
N THR A 226 -1.41 -0.08 0.78
CA THR A 226 -1.77 0.14 2.19
C THR A 226 -2.81 -0.87 2.67
N VAL A 227 -2.69 -1.27 3.94
CA VAL A 227 -3.72 -2.05 4.65
C VAL A 227 -4.90 -1.18 5.10
N ALA A 228 -4.86 0.14 4.89
CA ALA A 228 -5.89 1.08 5.35
C ALA A 228 -7.29 0.78 4.80
N SER A 229 -7.39 0.18 3.61
CA SER A 229 -8.67 -0.30 3.06
C SER A 229 -9.21 -1.50 3.87
N ALA A 230 -8.33 -2.44 4.22
CA ALA A 230 -8.67 -3.57 5.07
C ALA A 230 -9.03 -3.10 6.50
N GLU A 231 -8.24 -2.20 7.09
CA GLU A 231 -8.51 -1.65 8.43
C GLU A 231 -9.83 -0.87 8.49
N ARG A 232 -10.16 -0.07 7.47
CA ARG A 232 -11.49 0.56 7.35
C ARG A 232 -12.60 -0.48 7.27
N SER A 233 -12.41 -1.54 6.49
CA SER A 233 -13.38 -2.63 6.36
C SER A 233 -13.57 -3.38 7.68
N PHE A 234 -12.49 -3.68 8.42
CA PHE A 234 -12.55 -4.29 9.74
C PHE A 234 -13.17 -3.38 10.79
N SER A 235 -12.93 -2.06 10.71
CA SER A 235 -13.58 -1.08 11.59
C SER A 235 -15.10 -1.07 11.38
N LYS A 236 -15.57 -1.08 10.12
CA LYS A 236 -17.00 -1.23 9.83
C LYS A 236 -17.55 -2.57 10.31
N LEU A 237 -16.81 -3.66 10.10
CA LEU A 237 -17.22 -4.98 10.55
C LEU A 237 -17.34 -5.07 12.08
N LYS A 238 -16.44 -4.40 12.82
CA LYS A 238 -16.51 -4.27 14.29
C LYS A 238 -17.77 -3.52 14.75
N LEU A 239 -18.22 -2.51 14.01
CA LEU A 239 -19.47 -1.80 14.30
C LEU A 239 -20.70 -2.67 14.02
N ILE A 240 -20.70 -3.43 12.93
CA ILE A 240 -21.81 -4.32 12.54
C ILE A 240 -21.92 -5.50 13.50
N LYS A 241 -20.78 -6.09 13.86
CA LYS A 241 -20.66 -7.22 14.78
C LYS A 241 -20.38 -6.72 16.19
N SER A 242 -21.38 -6.09 16.81
CA SER A 242 -21.34 -5.76 18.23
C SER A 242 -21.63 -7.00 19.09
N TYR A 243 -21.20 -6.99 20.36
CA TYR A 243 -21.39 -8.10 21.31
C TYR A 243 -22.86 -8.57 21.38
N LEU A 244 -23.81 -7.62 21.32
CA LEU A 244 -25.26 -7.86 21.35
C LEU A 244 -25.84 -8.39 20.02
N ARG A 245 -25.08 -8.39 18.91
CA ARG A 245 -25.51 -8.88 17.58
C ARG A 245 -24.70 -10.08 17.08
N SER A 246 -24.04 -10.79 18.00
CA SER A 246 -23.12 -11.89 17.70
C SER A 246 -23.79 -13.15 17.14
N SER A 247 -25.11 -13.30 17.23
CA SER A 247 -25.88 -14.45 16.71
C SER A 247 -26.26 -14.38 15.22
N MET A 248 -25.70 -13.44 14.46
CA MET A 248 -26.06 -13.23 13.06
C MET A 248 -25.36 -14.22 12.11
N GLY A 249 -26.10 -14.77 11.14
CA GLY A 249 -25.56 -15.65 10.09
C GLY A 249 -24.58 -14.93 9.14
N GLN A 250 -23.63 -15.70 8.59
CA GLN A 250 -22.54 -15.18 7.74
C GLN A 250 -23.02 -14.45 6.48
N SER A 251 -24.08 -14.95 5.84
CA SER A 251 -24.67 -14.32 4.64
C SER A 251 -25.16 -12.90 4.93
N ARG A 252 -25.88 -12.72 6.04
CA ARG A 252 -26.37 -11.40 6.49
C ARG A 252 -25.22 -10.49 6.92
N LEU A 253 -24.21 -11.02 7.60
CA LEU A 253 -23.01 -10.26 7.98
C LEU A 253 -22.28 -9.73 6.74
N SER A 254 -22.04 -10.58 5.76
CA SER A 254 -21.38 -10.21 4.49
C SER A 254 -22.16 -9.13 3.76
N GLY A 255 -23.48 -9.30 3.60
CA GLY A 255 -24.33 -8.29 2.95
C GLY A 255 -24.31 -6.93 3.66
N LEU A 256 -24.39 -6.90 4.99
CA LEU A 256 -24.30 -5.67 5.77
C LEU A 256 -22.91 -5.03 5.70
N ALA A 257 -21.85 -5.85 5.68
CA ALA A 257 -20.48 -5.37 5.53
C ALA A 257 -20.30 -4.68 4.18
N ILE A 258 -20.77 -5.28 3.09
CA ILE A 258 -20.72 -4.68 1.74
C ILE A 258 -21.47 -3.34 1.72
N LEU A 259 -22.71 -3.29 2.23
CA LEU A 259 -23.49 -2.05 2.29
C LEU A 259 -22.83 -0.96 3.15
N SER A 260 -22.13 -1.35 4.22
CA SER A 260 -21.44 -0.40 5.09
C SER A 260 -20.10 0.09 4.55
N ILE A 261 -19.36 -0.76 3.81
CA ILE A 261 -18.10 -0.39 3.16
C ILE A 261 -18.42 0.51 1.96
N GLU A 262 -19.35 0.09 1.11
CA GLU A 262 -19.79 0.80 -0.09
C GLU A 262 -20.95 1.77 0.18
N ASN A 263 -21.00 2.36 1.38
CA ASN A 263 -22.15 3.16 1.82
C ASN A 263 -22.48 4.32 0.86
N ALA A 264 -21.47 4.94 0.26
CA ALA A 264 -21.65 6.00 -0.74
C ALA A 264 -22.42 5.51 -1.97
N ARG A 265 -22.16 4.27 -2.43
CA ARG A 265 -22.91 3.65 -3.54
C ARG A 265 -24.28 3.18 -3.07
N ALA A 266 -24.37 2.60 -1.89
CA ALA A 266 -25.63 2.13 -1.33
C ALA A 266 -26.67 3.26 -1.20
N ARG A 267 -26.22 4.48 -0.86
CA ARG A 267 -27.08 5.68 -0.82
C ARG A 267 -27.58 6.17 -2.18
N GLN A 268 -26.95 5.74 -3.27
CA GLN A 268 -27.34 6.10 -4.64
C GLN A 268 -28.37 5.12 -5.22
N LEU A 269 -28.65 4.01 -4.54
CA LEU A 269 -29.65 3.03 -4.98
C LEU A 269 -31.05 3.59 -4.72
N ASP A 270 -31.93 3.46 -5.71
CA ASP A 270 -33.36 3.73 -5.52
C ASP A 270 -33.99 2.56 -4.76
N VAL A 271 -34.65 2.87 -3.65
CA VAL A 271 -35.31 1.88 -2.80
C VAL A 271 -36.50 1.24 -3.53
N GLN A 272 -37.16 1.99 -4.41
CA GLN A 272 -38.37 1.54 -5.09
C GLN A 272 -38.06 0.50 -6.16
N ASP A 273 -37.03 0.76 -6.96
CA ASP A 273 -36.49 -0.23 -7.91
C ASP A 273 -36.07 -1.51 -7.18
N LEU A 274 -35.48 -1.38 -6.00
CA LEU A 274 -34.99 -2.50 -5.19
C LEU A 274 -36.14 -3.33 -4.60
N ILE A 275 -37.24 -2.68 -4.20
CA ILE A 275 -38.47 -3.35 -3.75
C ILE A 275 -39.09 -4.13 -4.91
N GLU A 276 -39.17 -3.53 -6.09
CA GLU A 276 -39.77 -4.16 -7.27
C GLU A 276 -38.94 -5.36 -7.74
N GLU A 277 -37.61 -5.23 -7.80
CA GLU A 277 -36.70 -6.34 -8.12
C GLU A 277 -36.82 -7.48 -7.10
N PHE A 278 -36.87 -7.16 -5.80
CA PHE A 278 -37.05 -8.16 -4.75
C PHE A 278 -38.40 -8.89 -4.88
N ALA A 279 -39.48 -8.16 -5.16
CA ALA A 279 -40.81 -8.73 -5.38
C ALA A 279 -40.82 -9.67 -6.60
N GLN A 280 -40.22 -9.26 -7.72
CA GLN A 280 -40.11 -10.10 -8.92
C GLN A 280 -39.26 -11.37 -8.70
N SER A 281 -38.20 -11.27 -7.90
CA SER A 281 -37.34 -12.42 -7.55
C SER A 281 -38.06 -13.43 -6.64
N LYS A 282 -38.91 -12.96 -5.73
CA LYS A 282 -39.71 -13.80 -4.82
C LYS A 282 -40.98 -14.36 -5.47
N ALA A 283 -41.61 -13.63 -6.39
CA ALA A 283 -42.79 -14.09 -7.12
C ALA A 283 -42.53 -15.38 -7.90
N ARG A 284 -41.29 -15.57 -8.41
CA ARG A 284 -40.89 -16.81 -9.10
C ARG A 284 -40.82 -18.04 -8.19
N LYS A 285 -40.79 -17.90 -6.86
CA LYS A 285 -40.85 -19.02 -5.92
C LYS A 285 -42.27 -19.48 -5.59
N LEU A 286 -43.30 -18.77 -6.06
CA LEU A 286 -44.71 -19.11 -5.84
C LEU A 286 -45.30 -20.01 -6.95
N HIS A 287 -44.55 -20.24 -8.05
CA HIS A 287 -44.98 -21.04 -9.21
C HIS A 287 -44.25 -22.39 -9.31
N LEU A 288 -44.18 -23.14 -8.20
CA LEU A 288 -43.79 -24.55 -8.16
C LEU A 288 -44.71 -25.31 -7.22
#